data_AF-A0A3E2YGT6-F1
#
_entry.id   AF-A0A3E2YGT6-F1
#
_cell.length_a   1.000
_cell.length_b   1.000
_cell.length_c   1.000
_cell.angle_alpha   90.00
_cell.angle_beta   90.00
_cell.angle_gamma   90.00
#
_symmetry.space_group_name_H-M   'P 1'
#
loop_
_entity.id
_entity.type
_entity.pdbx_description
1 polymer ?
#
loop_
_entity_poly.entity_id
_entity_poly.type
_entity_poly.pdbx_seq_one_letter_code
_entity_poly.pdbx_strand_id
1 'polypeptide(L)'
;MARPPSPTFAEYVPVVAAAVTAGTRRAYGSYWKRVVEHWGQRRLDEPTPSEIEQLAEYVKTHVVARRNARGGRSAAEHLIAALRCLYKRAVADGFIVASDNPALKVAKPRRLPSTRRAVADTRLAEINEVAASTGDDPALDTLLLRLHTETACRRGGALALRPADLDAYQCLILLREKGDSSPSFRLFMIDKR
;
A
#
# COMPACT_ATOMS: atom_id res chain seq x y z
N MET A 1 13.74 -15.46 -33.99
CA MET A 1 14.46 -15.83 -32.74
C MET A 1 13.51 -16.62 -31.87
N ALA A 2 13.94 -17.76 -31.33
CA ALA A 2 13.12 -18.57 -30.42
C ALA A 2 12.95 -17.83 -29.08
N ARG A 3 11.73 -17.84 -28.53
CA ARG A 3 11.39 -17.23 -27.24
C ARG A 3 12.09 -18.00 -26.10
N PRO A 4 12.63 -17.32 -25.08
CA PRO A 4 13.18 -18.02 -23.92
C PRO A 4 12.08 -18.86 -23.24
N PRO A 5 12.41 -20.04 -22.69
CA PRO A 5 11.44 -20.83 -21.94
C PRO A 5 10.87 -19.98 -20.80
N SER A 6 9.54 -20.03 -20.64
CA SER A 6 8.85 -19.33 -19.57
C SER A 6 9.30 -19.89 -18.21
N PRO A 7 9.81 -19.06 -17.29
CA PRO A 7 10.25 -19.49 -15.97
C PRO A 7 9.05 -19.88 -15.11
N THR A 8 9.33 -20.50 -13.98
CA THR A 8 8.32 -20.78 -12.95
C THR A 8 8.02 -19.55 -12.10
N PHE A 9 6.90 -19.57 -11.36
CA PHE A 9 6.60 -18.51 -10.40
C PHE A 9 7.66 -18.40 -9.30
N ALA A 10 8.19 -19.53 -8.81
CA ALA A 10 9.22 -19.55 -7.77
C ALA A 10 10.53 -18.88 -8.23
N GLU A 11 10.88 -19.00 -9.51
CA GLU A 11 12.06 -18.37 -10.09
C GLU A 11 11.84 -16.89 -10.38
N TYR A 12 10.66 -16.52 -10.91
CA TYR A 12 10.45 -15.17 -11.44
C TYR A 12 9.95 -14.15 -10.41
N VAL A 13 9.20 -14.59 -9.40
CA VAL A 13 8.70 -13.70 -8.33
C VAL A 13 9.85 -12.97 -7.60
N PRO A 14 10.96 -13.63 -7.20
CA PRO A 14 12.11 -12.94 -6.63
C PRO A 14 12.71 -11.86 -7.54
N VAL A 15 12.79 -12.11 -8.84
CA VAL A 15 13.29 -11.15 -9.85
C VAL A 15 12.41 -9.90 -9.88
N VAL A 16 11.09 -10.08 -9.99
CA VAL A 16 10.15 -8.95 -10.01
C VAL A 16 10.12 -8.23 -8.65
N ALA A 17 10.21 -8.96 -7.54
CA ALA A 17 10.30 -8.37 -6.22
C ALA A 17 11.53 -7.47 -6.08
N ALA A 18 12.69 -7.90 -6.60
CA ALA A 18 13.91 -7.10 -6.62
C ALA A 18 13.75 -5.83 -7.46
N ALA A 19 13.07 -5.91 -8.61
CA ALA A 19 12.92 -4.80 -9.56
C ALA A 19 11.89 -3.72 -9.18
N VAL A 20 10.89 -4.03 -8.33
CA VAL A 20 9.88 -3.05 -7.92
C VAL A 20 10.32 -2.19 -6.74
N THR A 21 9.72 -0.99 -6.62
CA THR A 21 9.93 -0.12 -5.45
C THR A 21 9.61 -0.84 -4.14
N ALA A 22 10.24 -0.41 -3.04
CA ALA A 22 9.96 -0.95 -1.70
C ALA A 22 8.46 -0.81 -1.32
N GLY A 23 7.79 0.26 -1.77
CA GLY A 23 6.35 0.44 -1.55
C GLY A 23 5.50 -0.63 -2.25
N THR A 24 5.80 -0.93 -3.51
CA THR A 24 5.13 -1.98 -4.28
C THR A 24 5.45 -3.36 -3.71
N ARG A 25 6.71 -3.64 -3.37
CA ARG A 25 7.12 -4.91 -2.74
C ARG A 25 6.36 -5.17 -1.44
N ARG A 26 6.22 -4.15 -0.58
CA ARG A 26 5.42 -4.26 0.65
C ARG A 26 3.94 -4.51 0.38
N ALA A 27 3.37 -3.86 -0.63
CA ALA A 27 1.94 -4.01 -0.96
C ALA A 27 1.60 -5.36 -1.61
N TYR A 28 2.50 -5.91 -2.43
CA TYR A 28 2.25 -7.12 -3.22
C TYR A 28 2.92 -8.38 -2.67
N GLY A 29 3.94 -8.25 -1.82
CA GLY A 29 4.75 -9.38 -1.35
C GLY A 29 3.94 -10.50 -0.71
N SER A 30 2.94 -10.17 0.12
CA SER A 30 2.06 -11.19 0.72
C SER A 30 1.23 -11.94 -0.32
N TYR A 31 0.86 -11.29 -1.42
CA TYR A 31 0.10 -11.91 -2.50
C TYR A 31 1.00 -12.75 -3.40
N TRP A 32 2.20 -12.28 -3.72
CA TRP A 32 3.19 -13.06 -4.44
C TRP A 32 3.62 -14.30 -3.66
N LYS A 33 3.77 -14.22 -2.33
CA LYS A 33 4.02 -15.40 -1.49
C LYS A 33 2.93 -16.46 -1.67
N ARG A 34 1.65 -16.05 -1.59
CA ARG A 34 0.52 -16.96 -1.84
C ARG A 34 0.53 -17.54 -3.25
N VAL A 35 0.85 -16.72 -4.26
CA VAL A 35 1.00 -17.21 -5.64
C VAL A 35 2.09 -18.28 -5.74
N VAL A 36 3.23 -18.11 -5.08
CA VAL A 36 4.30 -19.12 -5.05
C VAL A 36 3.89 -20.36 -4.26
N GLU A 37 3.14 -20.22 -3.17
CA GLU A 37 2.59 -21.36 -2.42
C GLU A 37 1.66 -22.23 -3.28
N HIS A 38 0.84 -21.62 -4.15
CA HIS A 38 -0.08 -22.36 -5.03
C HIS A 38 0.54 -22.81 -6.36
N TRP A 39 1.39 -21.98 -6.97
CA TRP A 39 1.87 -22.15 -8.35
C TRP A 39 3.39 -22.10 -8.48
N GLY A 40 4.14 -22.24 -7.39
CA GLY A 40 5.60 -22.05 -7.38
C GLY A 40 6.33 -22.78 -8.49
N GLN A 41 6.00 -24.05 -8.75
CA GLN A 41 6.63 -24.87 -9.79
C GLN A 41 5.97 -24.77 -11.17
N ARG A 42 4.83 -24.07 -11.28
CA ARG A 42 4.15 -23.87 -12.56
C ARG A 42 4.85 -22.79 -13.36
N ARG A 43 4.90 -22.94 -14.67
CA ARG A 43 5.43 -21.91 -15.57
C ARG A 43 4.45 -20.75 -15.70
N LEU A 44 4.95 -19.55 -15.97
CA LEU A 44 4.10 -18.36 -16.07
C LEU A 44 3.07 -18.44 -17.21
N ASP A 45 3.31 -19.28 -18.23
CA ASP A 45 2.45 -19.46 -19.41
C ASP A 45 1.36 -20.52 -19.22
N GLU A 46 1.33 -21.23 -18.08
CA GLU A 46 0.34 -22.28 -17.81
C GLU A 46 -0.98 -21.78 -17.20
N PRO A 47 -1.03 -20.82 -16.25
CA PRO A 47 -2.27 -20.45 -15.60
C PRO A 47 -3.26 -19.79 -16.55
N THR A 48 -4.48 -20.32 -16.55
CA THR A 48 -5.62 -19.75 -17.27
C THR A 48 -6.23 -18.57 -16.50
N PRO A 49 -7.00 -17.69 -17.19
CA PRO A 49 -7.77 -16.66 -16.51
C PRO A 49 -8.71 -17.21 -15.42
N SER A 50 -9.35 -18.36 -15.67
CA SER A 50 -10.26 -19.00 -14.71
C SER A 50 -9.54 -19.45 -13.43
N GLU A 51 -8.32 -19.96 -13.54
CA GLU A 51 -7.52 -20.33 -12.35
C GLU A 51 -7.09 -19.09 -11.54
N ILE A 52 -6.85 -17.96 -12.21
CA ILE A 52 -6.62 -16.68 -11.53
C ILE A 52 -7.87 -16.21 -10.77
N GLU A 53 -9.06 -16.39 -11.35
CA GLU A 53 -10.32 -16.09 -10.67
C GLU A 53 -10.55 -17.01 -9.46
N GLN A 54 -10.27 -18.30 -9.60
CA GLN A 54 -10.33 -19.26 -8.50
C GLN A 54 -9.38 -18.89 -7.35
N LEU A 55 -8.14 -18.52 -7.67
CA LEU A 55 -7.18 -18.08 -6.65
C LEU A 55 -7.63 -16.76 -5.99
N ALA A 56 -8.23 -15.84 -6.75
CA ALA A 56 -8.78 -14.60 -6.20
C ALA A 56 -9.93 -14.85 -5.22
N GLU A 57 -10.82 -15.78 -5.53
CA GLU A 57 -11.92 -16.18 -4.63
C GLU A 57 -11.41 -16.94 -3.39
N TYR A 58 -10.42 -17.82 -3.57
CA TYR A 58 -9.72 -18.46 -2.45
C TYR A 58 -9.09 -17.42 -1.51
N VAL A 59 -8.33 -16.47 -2.05
CA VAL A 59 -7.71 -15.39 -1.27
C VAL A 59 -8.76 -14.53 -0.57
N LYS A 60 -9.91 -14.27 -1.20
CA LYS A 60 -11.01 -13.48 -0.63
C LYS A 60 -11.63 -14.16 0.60
N THR A 61 -11.80 -15.48 0.55
CA THR A 61 -12.42 -16.27 1.64
C THR A 61 -11.46 -16.57 2.78
N HIS A 62 -10.15 -16.69 2.49
CA HIS A 62 -9.11 -17.01 3.46
C HIS A 62 -8.38 -15.76 4.02
N VAL A 63 -9.03 -14.60 4.00
CA VAL A 63 -8.55 -13.40 4.69
C VAL A 63 -9.00 -13.43 6.14
N VAL A 64 -8.11 -13.08 7.07
CA VAL A 64 -8.41 -12.94 8.50
C VAL A 64 -9.64 -12.04 8.68
N ALA A 65 -10.72 -12.64 9.18
CA ALA A 65 -11.92 -11.91 9.53
C ALA A 65 -11.61 -10.94 10.68
N ARG A 66 -11.85 -9.65 10.44
CA ARG A 66 -11.76 -8.58 11.45
C ARG A 66 -13.15 -7.99 11.62
N ARG A 67 -13.42 -7.38 12.78
CA ARG A 67 -14.69 -6.65 13.05
C ARG A 67 -15.05 -5.64 11.94
N ASN A 68 -14.05 -5.10 11.25
CA ASN A 68 -14.21 -4.13 10.16
C ASN A 68 -13.98 -4.74 8.76
N ALA A 69 -13.97 -6.07 8.62
CA ALA A 69 -13.73 -6.74 7.35
C ALA A 69 -14.89 -6.48 6.37
N ARG A 70 -14.57 -6.19 5.11
CA ARG A 70 -15.54 -5.90 4.04
C ARG A 70 -15.59 -7.00 2.98
N GLY A 71 -15.65 -8.25 3.44
CA GLY A 71 -15.81 -9.43 2.57
C GLY A 71 -14.65 -9.67 1.60
N GLY A 72 -13.40 -9.39 2.03
CA GLY A 72 -12.18 -9.79 1.31
C GLY A 72 -11.95 -9.16 -0.08
N ARG A 73 -12.85 -8.29 -0.58
CA ARG A 73 -12.78 -7.72 -1.94
C ARG A 73 -11.46 -7.00 -2.23
N SER A 74 -10.95 -6.25 -1.26
CA SER A 74 -9.63 -5.60 -1.39
C SER A 74 -8.50 -6.61 -1.56
N ALA A 75 -8.59 -7.79 -0.94
CA ALA A 75 -7.56 -8.82 -1.06
C ALA A 75 -7.55 -9.45 -2.46
N ALA A 76 -8.73 -9.81 -3.00
CA ALA A 76 -8.86 -10.25 -4.38
C ALA A 76 -8.38 -9.17 -5.37
N GLU A 77 -8.75 -7.91 -5.12
CA GLU A 77 -8.28 -6.76 -5.89
C GLU A 77 -6.75 -6.67 -5.92
N HIS A 78 -6.12 -6.77 -4.75
CA HIS A 78 -4.66 -6.68 -4.62
C HIS A 78 -3.93 -7.89 -5.21
N LEU A 79 -4.49 -9.09 -5.11
CA LEU A 79 -3.95 -10.27 -5.78
C LEU A 79 -3.90 -10.06 -7.30
N ILE A 80 -5.02 -9.65 -7.90
CA ILE A 80 -5.08 -9.41 -9.35
C ILE A 80 -4.12 -8.28 -9.75
N ALA A 81 -4.01 -7.23 -8.94
CA ALA A 81 -3.04 -6.16 -9.19
C ALA A 81 -1.58 -6.65 -9.09
N ALA A 82 -1.27 -7.54 -8.15
CA ALA A 82 0.05 -8.15 -7.98
C ALA A 82 0.39 -9.08 -9.16
N LEU A 83 -0.56 -9.86 -9.65
CA LEU A 83 -0.40 -10.70 -10.85
C LEU A 83 -0.22 -9.84 -12.10
N ARG A 84 -1.04 -8.80 -12.31
CA ARG A 84 -0.84 -7.86 -13.43
C ARG A 84 0.52 -7.16 -13.36
N CYS A 85 1.01 -6.85 -12.16
CA CYS A 85 2.35 -6.31 -11.96
C CYS A 85 3.42 -7.30 -12.45
N LEU A 86 3.33 -8.57 -12.04
CA LEU A 86 4.22 -9.67 -12.42
C LEU A 86 4.20 -9.91 -13.94
N TYR A 87 3.02 -10.17 -14.51
CA TYR A 87 2.86 -10.48 -15.93
C TYR A 87 3.23 -9.31 -16.85
N LYS A 88 3.07 -8.05 -16.41
CA LYS A 88 3.58 -6.90 -17.16
C LYS A 88 5.10 -6.96 -17.34
N ARG A 89 5.85 -7.41 -16.33
CA ARG A 89 7.30 -7.60 -16.47
C ARG A 89 7.61 -8.85 -17.29
N ALA A 90 6.86 -9.94 -17.10
CA ALA A 90 7.06 -11.16 -17.89
C ALA A 90 6.92 -10.88 -19.40
N VAL A 91 5.99 -10.00 -19.78
CA VAL A 91 5.86 -9.51 -21.15
C VAL A 91 7.05 -8.66 -21.58
N ALA A 92 7.51 -7.73 -20.73
CA ALA A 92 8.66 -6.87 -21.02
C ALA A 92 9.96 -7.67 -21.19
N ASP A 93 10.14 -8.74 -20.41
CA ASP A 93 11.30 -9.62 -20.45
C ASP A 93 11.18 -10.69 -21.57
N GLY A 94 10.09 -10.68 -22.34
CA GLY A 94 9.87 -11.60 -23.47
C GLY A 94 9.46 -13.02 -23.07
N PHE A 95 9.17 -13.28 -21.80
CA PHE A 95 8.72 -14.60 -21.33
C PHE A 95 7.29 -14.92 -21.74
N ILE A 96 6.44 -13.92 -22.05
CA ILE A 96 5.03 -14.07 -22.47
C ILE A 96 4.68 -13.00 -23.52
N VAL A 97 3.83 -13.32 -24.49
CA VAL A 97 3.29 -12.32 -25.44
C VAL A 97 2.15 -11.54 -24.78
N ALA A 98 2.02 -10.25 -25.06
CA ALA A 98 0.99 -9.40 -24.45
C ALA A 98 -0.45 -9.95 -24.63
N SER A 99 -0.75 -10.58 -25.77
CA SER A 99 -2.04 -11.23 -26.07
C SER A 99 -2.34 -12.43 -25.15
N ASP A 100 -1.29 -13.06 -24.64
CA ASP A 100 -1.39 -14.30 -23.86
C ASP A 100 -1.41 -14.02 -22.37
N ASN A 101 -1.24 -12.76 -21.94
CA ASN A 101 -1.27 -12.37 -20.54
C ASN A 101 -2.63 -12.69 -19.89
N PRO A 102 -2.72 -13.73 -19.02
CA PRO A 102 -3.99 -14.17 -18.46
C PRO A 102 -4.51 -13.17 -17.40
N ALA A 103 -3.62 -12.46 -16.70
CA ALA A 103 -3.99 -11.52 -15.64
C ALA A 103 -4.72 -10.27 -16.14
N LEU A 104 -4.56 -9.92 -17.42
CA LEU A 104 -5.32 -8.83 -18.06
C LEU A 104 -6.74 -9.25 -18.45
N LYS A 105 -6.97 -10.54 -18.69
CA LYS A 105 -8.27 -11.10 -19.07
C LYS A 105 -9.23 -11.22 -17.87
N VAL A 106 -8.70 -11.25 -16.65
CA VAL A 106 -9.49 -11.30 -15.42
C VAL A 106 -9.97 -9.91 -15.00
N ALA A 107 -11.27 -9.79 -14.73
CA ALA A 107 -11.87 -8.56 -14.24
C ALA A 107 -11.40 -8.24 -12.80
N LYS A 108 -11.10 -6.97 -12.54
CA LYS A 108 -10.68 -6.51 -11.21
C LYS A 108 -11.92 -6.18 -10.36
N PRO A 109 -12.06 -6.73 -9.13
CA PRO A 109 -13.18 -6.41 -8.26
C PRO A 109 -13.34 -4.90 -8.02
N ARG A 110 -14.57 -4.39 -8.11
CA ARG A 110 -14.86 -2.98 -7.85
C ARG A 110 -14.69 -2.66 -6.37
N ARG A 111 -14.01 -1.55 -6.06
CA ARG A 111 -13.94 -1.02 -4.70
C ARG A 111 -15.31 -0.58 -4.23
N LEU A 112 -15.67 -0.99 -3.01
CA LEU A 112 -16.83 -0.42 -2.33
C LEU A 112 -16.58 1.04 -1.98
N PRO A 113 -17.64 1.86 -1.91
CA PRO A 113 -17.55 3.16 -1.29
C PRO A 113 -16.95 3.06 0.12
N SER A 114 -16.04 4.00 0.40
CA SER A 114 -15.51 4.15 1.75
C SER A 114 -16.64 4.61 2.68
N THR A 115 -16.72 4.07 3.89
CA THR A 115 -17.58 4.65 4.94
C THR A 115 -16.82 5.61 5.84
N ARG A 116 -15.53 5.86 5.54
CA ARG A 116 -14.77 6.89 6.27
C ARG A 116 -15.47 8.22 6.03
N ARG A 117 -15.72 8.94 7.12
CA ARG A 117 -16.22 10.30 7.10
C ARG A 117 -15.17 11.23 7.68
N ALA A 118 -15.29 12.51 7.40
CA ALA A 118 -14.55 13.53 8.13
C ALA A 118 -14.90 13.45 9.62
N VAL A 119 -13.92 13.74 10.47
CA VAL A 119 -14.16 13.92 11.90
C VAL A 119 -14.76 15.31 12.08
N ALA A 120 -15.89 15.41 12.78
CA ALA A 120 -16.51 16.69 13.08
C ALA A 120 -15.71 17.44 14.14
N ASP A 121 -15.72 18.78 14.11
CA ASP A 121 -14.92 19.63 15.00
C ASP A 121 -15.19 19.34 16.48
N THR A 122 -16.45 19.10 16.86
CA THR A 122 -16.82 18.72 18.23
C THR A 122 -16.19 17.41 18.66
N ARG A 123 -16.18 16.41 17.78
CA ARG A 123 -15.51 15.13 18.03
C ARG A 123 -14.00 15.25 18.05
N LEU A 124 -13.42 16.14 17.24
CA LEU A 124 -12.00 16.40 17.27
C LEU A 124 -11.58 17.07 18.59
N ALA A 125 -12.38 18.00 19.11
CA ALA A 125 -12.16 18.61 20.41
C ALA A 125 -12.17 17.58 21.55
N GLU A 126 -13.17 16.68 21.58
CA GLU A 126 -13.24 15.58 22.54
C GLU A 126 -12.00 14.66 22.46
N ILE A 127 -11.54 14.32 21.24
CA ILE A 127 -10.34 13.50 21.04
C ILE A 127 -9.10 14.19 21.62
N ASN A 128 -8.95 15.50 21.37
CA ASN A 128 -7.83 16.28 21.90
C ASN A 128 -7.85 16.35 23.44
N GLU A 129 -9.01 16.52 24.06
CA GLU A 129 -9.15 16.56 25.52
C GLU A 129 -8.70 15.24 26.17
N VAL A 130 -9.15 14.11 25.63
CA VAL A 130 -8.79 12.78 26.14
C VAL A 130 -7.30 12.50 25.93
N ALA A 131 -6.76 12.84 24.75
CA ALA A 131 -5.33 12.66 24.45
C ALA A 131 -4.44 13.49 25.38
N ALA A 132 -4.88 14.70 25.75
CA ALA A 132 -4.16 15.58 26.66
C ALA A 132 -4.16 15.14 28.13
N SER A 133 -4.93 14.10 28.50
CA SER A 133 -5.13 13.71 29.91
C SER A 133 -4.91 12.23 30.22
N THR A 134 -4.91 11.34 29.23
CA THR A 134 -4.95 9.88 29.48
C THR A 134 -3.81 9.07 28.86
N GLY A 135 -2.98 9.69 28.02
CA GLY A 135 -1.86 9.01 27.33
C GLY A 135 -0.66 8.72 28.22
N ASP A 136 0.25 7.87 27.74
CA ASP A 136 1.55 7.61 28.39
C ASP A 136 2.44 8.86 28.36
N ASP A 137 2.35 9.64 27.28
CA ASP A 137 2.97 10.96 27.12
C ASP A 137 1.93 11.93 26.52
N PRO A 138 1.07 12.55 27.37
CA PRO A 138 0.00 13.43 26.90
C PRO A 138 0.50 14.65 26.12
N ALA A 139 1.74 15.11 26.39
CA ALA A 139 2.34 16.23 25.69
C ALA A 139 2.68 15.83 24.25
N LEU A 140 3.31 14.68 24.06
CA LEU A 140 3.61 14.15 22.73
C LEU A 140 2.32 13.79 21.95
N ASP A 141 1.35 13.16 22.61
CA ASP A 141 0.07 12.80 21.97
C ASP A 141 -0.67 14.03 21.45
N THR A 142 -0.76 15.07 22.27
CA THR A 142 -1.35 16.36 21.89
C THR A 142 -0.58 17.01 20.75
N LEU A 143 0.75 16.99 20.79
CA LEU A 143 1.60 17.55 19.73
C LEU A 143 1.36 16.84 18.39
N LEU A 144 1.25 15.51 18.39
CA LEU A 144 0.97 14.72 17.18
C LEU A 144 -0.41 15.04 16.59
N LEU A 145 -1.42 15.20 17.44
CA LEU A 145 -2.77 15.57 16.98
C LEU A 145 -2.82 16.99 16.41
N ARG A 146 -2.19 17.97 17.08
CA ARG A 146 -2.08 19.35 16.58
C ARG A 146 -1.32 19.40 15.27
N LEU A 147 -0.17 18.74 15.19
CA LEU A 147 0.63 18.64 13.97
C LEU A 147 -0.22 18.15 12.79
N HIS A 148 -0.98 17.07 12.96
CA HIS A 148 -1.83 16.54 11.89
C HIS A 148 -3.01 17.43 11.54
N THR A 149 -3.61 18.10 12.52
CA THR A 149 -4.74 19.01 12.31
C THR A 149 -4.31 20.28 11.57
N GLU A 150 -3.17 20.84 11.94
CA GLU A 150 -2.65 22.09 11.36
C GLU A 150 -2.05 21.85 9.98
N THR A 151 -1.19 20.84 9.83
CA THR A 151 -0.42 20.66 8.59
C THR A 151 -1.11 19.79 7.54
N ALA A 152 -2.13 19.02 7.96
CA ALA A 152 -2.72 17.93 7.20
C ALA A 152 -1.68 16.92 6.67
N CYS A 153 -0.52 16.82 7.33
CA CYS A 153 0.52 15.89 6.91
C CYS A 153 0.07 14.44 7.08
N ARG A 154 0.60 13.57 6.24
CA ARG A 154 0.44 12.12 6.38
C ARG A 154 1.18 11.67 7.62
N ARG A 155 0.61 10.67 8.31
CA ARG A 155 1.27 9.97 9.44
C ARG A 155 2.73 9.60 9.18
N GLY A 156 3.05 9.17 7.95
CA GLY A 156 4.43 8.83 7.58
C GLY A 156 5.39 10.02 7.57
N GLY A 157 4.93 11.22 7.23
CA GLY A 157 5.74 12.44 7.26
C GLY A 157 6.06 12.88 8.68
N ALA A 158 5.05 12.91 9.55
CA ALA A 158 5.23 13.21 10.98
C ALA A 158 6.21 12.24 11.66
N LEU A 159 6.06 10.93 11.44
CA LEU A 159 6.94 9.90 12.01
C LEU A 159 8.37 9.90 11.45
N ALA A 160 8.62 10.59 10.35
CA ALA A 160 9.93 10.66 9.70
C ALA A 160 10.70 11.95 10.03
N LEU A 161 10.11 12.87 10.79
CA LEU A 161 10.75 14.11 11.23
C LEU A 161 12.01 13.81 12.05
N ARG A 162 13.05 14.59 11.79
CA ARG A 162 14.32 14.56 12.51
C ARG A 162 14.58 15.95 13.10
N PRO A 163 15.46 16.08 14.11
CA PRO A 163 15.85 17.39 14.62
C PRO A 163 16.35 18.34 13.52
N ALA A 164 17.09 17.84 12.53
CA ALA A 164 17.59 18.63 11.40
C ALA A 164 16.49 19.07 10.39
N ASP A 165 15.28 18.51 10.50
CA ASP A 165 14.13 18.94 9.71
C ASP A 165 13.36 20.08 10.40
N LEU A 166 13.81 20.56 11.57
CA LEU A 166 13.20 21.65 12.34
C LEU A 166 14.00 22.95 12.19
N ASP A 167 13.33 24.03 11.82
CA ASP A 167 13.87 25.39 11.92
C ASP A 167 13.17 26.10 13.08
N ALA A 168 13.83 26.15 14.24
CA ALA A 168 13.28 26.80 15.43
C ALA A 168 13.24 28.33 15.33
N TYR A 169 14.04 28.94 14.44
CA TYR A 169 14.05 30.39 14.27
C TYR A 169 12.85 30.86 13.46
N GLN A 170 12.53 30.11 12.38
CA GLN A 170 11.39 30.40 11.51
C GLN A 170 10.12 29.63 11.88
N CYS A 171 10.19 28.77 12.91
CA CYS A 171 9.14 27.83 13.29
C CYS A 171 8.70 26.93 12.12
N LEU A 172 9.64 26.37 11.37
CA LEU A 172 9.32 25.53 10.19
C LEU A 172 9.66 24.06 10.42
N ILE A 173 8.93 23.21 9.71
CA ILE A 173 9.19 21.77 9.63
C ILE A 173 9.31 21.31 8.18
N LEU A 174 10.28 20.43 7.91
CA LEU A 174 10.47 19.80 6.61
C LEU A 174 9.83 18.41 6.58
N LEU A 175 8.69 18.29 5.86
CA LEU A 175 7.97 17.02 5.74
C LEU A 175 8.38 16.24 4.49
N ARG A 176 8.76 14.97 4.69
CA ARG A 176 9.13 14.03 3.62
C ARG A 176 8.02 13.01 3.43
N GLU A 177 7.18 13.20 2.42
CA GLU A 177 5.99 12.37 2.20
C GLU A 177 6.07 11.48 0.96
N LYS A 178 5.08 10.59 0.82
CA LYS A 178 4.96 9.71 -0.34
C LYS A 178 4.50 10.48 -1.58
N GLY A 179 5.31 10.41 -2.63
CA GLY A 179 5.10 11.04 -3.94
C GLY A 179 6.26 11.98 -4.21
N ASP A 180 7.06 11.72 -5.25
CA ASP A 180 8.31 12.43 -5.58
C ASP A 180 8.15 13.92 -5.94
N SER A 181 6.98 14.51 -5.68
CA SER A 181 6.83 15.95 -5.68
C SER A 181 7.52 16.49 -4.44
N SER A 182 8.63 17.18 -4.67
CA SER A 182 9.45 18.03 -3.79
C SER A 182 8.97 18.16 -2.34
N PRO A 183 9.87 18.04 -1.34
CA PRO A 183 9.50 18.20 0.07
C PRO A 183 8.73 19.50 0.21
N SER A 184 7.46 19.40 0.59
CA SER A 184 6.63 20.58 0.74
C SER A 184 7.13 21.30 1.98
N PHE A 185 7.84 22.40 1.79
CA PHE A 185 7.99 23.43 2.81
C PHE A 185 6.57 23.92 3.12
N ARG A 186 6.00 23.46 4.22
CA ARG A 186 4.72 23.97 4.71
C ARG A 186 5.04 24.86 5.88
N LEU A 187 4.88 26.15 5.63
CA LEU A 187 4.93 27.21 6.62
C LEU A 187 3.78 26.99 7.62
N PHE A 188 4.10 26.64 8.86
CA PHE A 188 3.14 26.72 9.95
C PHE A 188 3.84 27.36 11.15
N MET A 189 3.41 28.57 11.52
CA MET A 189 3.77 29.12 12.81
C MET A 189 3.21 28.19 13.89
N ILE A 190 4.08 27.55 14.65
CA ILE A 190 3.71 27.03 15.96
C ILE A 190 3.26 28.25 16.77
N ASP A 191 1.95 28.41 16.95
CA ASP A 191 1.38 29.46 17.79
C ASP A 191 2.05 29.36 19.17
N LYS A 192 2.84 30.37 19.54
CA LYS A 192 3.40 30.49 20.89
C LYS A 192 2.24 30.88 21.81
N ARG A 193 1.46 29.88 22.23
CA ARG A 193 0.65 29.98 23.43
C ARG A 193 1.29 29.15 24.53
#